data_AF-A0A5P2DBZ8-F1
#
_entry.id   AF-A0A5P2DBZ8-F1
#
_cell.length_a   1.000
_cell.length_b   1.000
_cell.length_c   1.000
_cell.angle_alpha   90.00
_cell.angle_beta   90.00
_cell.angle_gamma   90.00
#
_symmetry.space_group_name_H-M   'P 1'
#
loop_
_entity.id
_entity.type
_entity.pdbx_description
1 polymer ?
#
loop_
_entity_poly.entity_id
_entity_poly.type
_entity_poly.pdbx_seq_one_letter_code
_entity_poly.pdbx_strand_id
1 'polypeptide(L)'
;MGARDWCASARHEERIAQALWNLADPTPAKVRKILNDLGYIDERIHELKQSGASTRFLLDLRSNGGRLCLDGSAAGEETVVDKCVAPATGAFTAGRRAQ
;
A
#
# COMPACT_ATOMS: atom_id res chain seq x y z
N MET A 1 -8.26 -13.60 -7.29
CA MET A 1 -6.85 -13.19 -7.27
C MET A 1 -6.05 -14.36 -7.78
N GLY A 2 -5.25 -14.20 -8.82
CA GLY A 2 -4.50 -15.31 -9.43
C GLY A 2 -3.10 -15.47 -8.82
N ALA A 3 -2.40 -16.58 -9.10
CA ALA A 3 -1.04 -16.81 -8.62
C ALA A 3 -0.05 -15.68 -9.00
N ARG A 4 -0.26 -15.04 -10.16
CA ARG A 4 0.51 -13.87 -10.59
C ARG A 4 0.32 -12.65 -9.69
N ASP A 5 -0.92 -12.40 -9.25
CA ASP A 5 -1.22 -11.31 -8.32
C ASP A 5 -0.55 -11.55 -6.97
N TRP A 6 -0.50 -12.81 -6.52
CA TRP A 6 0.15 -13.22 -5.26
C TRP A 6 1.67 -13.05 -5.31
N CYS A 7 2.34 -13.50 -6.37
CA CYS A 7 3.79 -13.30 -6.50
C CYS A 7 4.16 -11.82 -6.61
N ALA A 8 3.36 -11.04 -7.34
CA ALA A 8 3.56 -9.60 -7.43
C ALA A 8 3.33 -8.92 -6.08
N SER A 9 2.30 -9.32 -5.33
CA SER A 9 1.98 -8.72 -4.03
C SER A 9 3.13 -8.85 -3.04
N ALA A 10 3.68 -10.06 -2.88
CA ALA A 10 4.77 -10.31 -1.92
C ALA A 10 5.99 -9.39 -2.14
N ARG A 11 6.36 -9.13 -3.41
CA ARG A 11 7.47 -8.23 -3.73
C ARG A 11 7.14 -6.76 -3.44
N HIS A 12 5.91 -6.34 -3.68
CA HIS A 12 5.48 -4.98 -3.36
C HIS A 12 5.34 -4.76 -1.85
N GLU A 13 4.78 -5.74 -1.13
CA GLU A 13 4.65 -5.79 0.33
C GLU A 13 6.03 -5.64 0.99
N GLU A 14 6.98 -6.52 0.66
CA GLU A 14 8.35 -6.48 1.20
C GLU A 14 9.05 -5.15 0.92
N ARG A 15 9.00 -4.67 -0.33
CA ARG A 15 9.68 -3.43 -0.74
C ARG A 15 9.16 -2.22 0.04
N ILE A 16 7.85 -2.13 0.28
CA ILE A 16 7.24 -1.03 1.02
C ILE A 16 7.52 -1.17 2.51
N ALA A 17 7.37 -2.38 3.07
CA ALA A 17 7.64 -2.63 4.48
C ALA A 17 9.08 -2.26 4.83
N GLN A 18 10.07 -2.66 4.03
CA GLN A 18 11.48 -2.31 4.23
C GLN A 18 11.73 -0.80 4.16
N ALA A 19 11.11 -0.09 3.20
CA ALA A 19 11.32 1.34 3.02
C ALA A 19 10.69 2.19 4.15
N LEU A 20 9.62 1.69 4.77
CA LEU A 20 8.90 2.36 5.85
C LEU A 20 9.36 1.90 7.24
N TRP A 21 10.12 0.81 7.32
CA TRP A 21 10.65 0.27 8.57
C TRP A 21 11.44 1.33 9.33
N ASN A 22 11.16 1.45 10.64
CA ASN A 22 11.81 2.44 11.52
C ASN A 22 11.66 3.90 11.08
N LEU A 23 10.68 4.22 10.24
CA LEU A 23 10.35 5.61 9.94
C LEU A 23 9.86 6.33 11.20
N ALA A 24 10.70 7.18 11.76
CA ALA A 24 10.36 8.01 12.90
C ALA A 24 9.33 9.09 12.53
N ASP A 25 8.26 9.17 13.32
CA ASP A 25 7.13 10.09 13.11
C ASP A 25 6.60 10.00 11.65
N PRO A 26 5.88 8.91 11.32
CA PRO A 26 5.48 8.62 9.95
C PRO A 26 4.32 9.52 9.52
N THR A 27 4.56 10.80 9.28
CA THR A 27 3.52 11.72 8.78
C THR A 27 3.07 11.35 7.36
N PRO A 28 1.85 11.73 6.94
CA PRO A 28 1.38 11.53 5.57
C PRO A 28 2.34 12.05 4.50
N ALA A 29 2.99 13.20 4.74
CA ALA A 29 3.96 13.76 3.81
C ALA A 29 5.22 12.90 3.66
N LYS A 30 5.75 12.36 4.78
CA LYS A 30 6.92 11.47 4.77
C LYS A 30 6.61 10.14 4.08
N VAL A 31 5.47 9.54 4.41
CA VAL A 31 5.02 8.29 3.77
C VAL A 31 4.78 8.49 2.28
N ARG A 32 4.11 9.57 1.87
CA ARG A 32 3.92 9.92 0.44
C ARG A 32 5.26 9.99 -0.28
N LYS A 33 6.21 10.74 0.28
CA LYS A 33 7.53 10.92 -0.31
C LYS A 33 8.23 9.57 -0.55
N ILE A 34 8.26 8.69 0.45
CA ILE A 34 8.89 7.37 0.33
C ILE A 34 8.19 6.52 -0.73
N LEU A 35 6.86 6.51 -0.78
CA LEU A 35 6.10 5.77 -1.79
C LEU A 35 6.40 6.31 -3.22
N ASN A 36 6.48 7.63 -3.37
CA ASN A 36 6.84 8.28 -4.63
C ASN A 36 8.28 7.95 -5.03
N ASP A 37 9.23 7.94 -4.10
CA ASP A 37 10.64 7.56 -4.33
C ASP A 37 10.77 6.09 -4.77
N LEU A 38 9.84 5.22 -4.35
CA LEU A 38 9.72 3.83 -4.82
C LEU A 38 9.03 3.69 -6.21
N GLY A 39 8.55 4.79 -6.77
CA GLY A 39 7.91 4.85 -8.08
C GLY A 39 6.39 4.64 -8.06
N TYR A 40 5.73 4.71 -6.90
CA TYR A 40 4.28 4.75 -6.84
C TYR A 40 3.80 6.19 -7.02
N ILE A 41 3.05 6.47 -8.08
CA ILE A 41 2.54 7.82 -8.36
C ILE A 41 1.36 8.18 -7.45
N ASP A 42 1.14 9.48 -7.24
CA ASP A 42 0.12 10.00 -6.33
C ASP A 42 -1.29 9.49 -6.65
N GLU A 43 -1.62 9.26 -7.92
CA GLU A 43 -2.92 8.73 -8.35
C GLU A 43 -3.20 7.31 -7.85
N ARG A 44 -2.15 6.57 -7.45
CA ARG A 44 -2.27 5.22 -6.90
C ARG A 44 -2.28 5.20 -5.37
N ILE A 45 -2.02 6.34 -4.72
CA ILE A 45 -1.93 6.44 -3.27
C ILE A 45 -3.26 6.99 -2.74
N HIS A 46 -4.04 6.14 -2.11
CA HIS A 46 -5.37 6.45 -1.59
C HIS A 46 -5.39 6.41 -0.06
N GLU A 47 -6.39 7.05 0.54
CA GLU A 47 -6.64 7.03 1.99
C GLU A 47 -5.40 7.32 2.84
N LEU A 48 -4.45 8.11 2.33
CA LEU A 48 -3.22 8.45 3.02
C LEU A 48 -3.51 9.43 4.16
N LYS A 49 -3.64 8.89 5.37
CA LYS A 49 -4.09 9.65 6.53
C LYS A 49 -3.42 9.19 7.82
N GLN A 50 -3.18 10.15 8.69
CA GLN A 50 -2.63 9.89 10.00
C GLN A 50 -3.72 9.37 10.94
N SER A 51 -3.41 8.34 11.72
CA SER A 51 -4.26 7.75 12.75
C SER A 51 -3.42 7.50 13.99
N GLY A 52 -3.49 8.45 14.93
CA GLY A 52 -2.61 8.49 16.10
C GLY A 52 -1.14 8.62 15.69
N ALA A 53 -0.30 7.70 16.16
CA ALA A 53 1.13 7.64 15.84
C ALA A 53 1.44 6.94 14.50
N SER A 54 0.43 6.37 13.83
CA SER A 54 0.59 5.66 12.56
C SER A 54 0.07 6.48 11.38
N THR A 55 0.54 6.17 10.17
CA THR A 55 -0.10 6.62 8.93
C THR A 55 -0.59 5.43 8.14
N ARG A 56 -1.89 5.45 7.81
CA ARG A 56 -2.52 4.45 6.97
C ARG A 56 -2.53 4.91 5.52
N PHE A 57 -2.48 3.95 4.61
CA PHE A 57 -2.57 4.19 3.17
C PHE A 57 -3.11 2.96 2.45
N LEU A 58 -3.67 3.21 1.28
CA LEU A 58 -4.05 2.19 0.31
C LEU A 58 -3.26 2.43 -0.97
N LEU A 59 -2.81 1.34 -1.60
CA LEU A 59 -2.06 1.41 -2.84
C LEU A 59 -2.80 0.66 -3.95
N ASP A 60 -3.18 1.38 -5.02
CA ASP A 60 -3.77 0.79 -6.20
C ASP A 60 -2.69 0.19 -7.10
N LEU A 61 -2.61 -1.15 -7.11
CA LEU A 61 -1.68 -1.91 -7.95
C LEU A 61 -2.39 -2.60 -9.13
N ARG A 62 -3.61 -2.15 -9.48
CA ARG A 62 -4.31 -2.67 -10.65
C ARG A 62 -3.50 -2.37 -11.91
N SER A 63 -3.25 -3.43 -12.67
CA SER A 63 -2.56 -3.37 -13.96
C SER A 63 -3.17 -4.42 -14.89
N ASN A 64 -3.40 -4.07 -16.16
CA ASN A 64 -3.95 -4.96 -17.18
C ASN A 64 -5.20 -5.76 -16.74
N GLY A 65 -6.15 -5.11 -16.06
CA GLY A 65 -7.36 -5.75 -15.53
C GLY A 65 -7.17 -6.53 -14.22
N GLY A 66 -6.00 -6.41 -13.58
CA GLY A 66 -5.70 -6.95 -12.26
C GLY A 66 -6.53 -6.29 -11.15
N ARG A 67 -6.50 -6.91 -9.98
CA ARG A 67 -7.32 -6.54 -8.81
C ARG A 67 -6.49 -6.28 -7.55
N LEU A 68 -5.18 -6.26 -7.68
CA LEU A 68 -4.27 -6.14 -6.56
C LEU A 68 -4.30 -4.71 -6.00
N CYS A 69 -4.43 -4.62 -4.68
CA CYS A 69 -4.10 -3.43 -3.93
C CYS A 69 -3.30 -3.82 -2.69
N LEU A 70 -2.70 -2.84 -2.01
CA LEU A 70 -2.11 -3.03 -0.68
C LEU A 70 -2.79 -2.12 0.33
N ASP A 71 -2.95 -2.62 1.55
CA ASP A 71 -3.39 -1.90 2.76
C ASP A 71 -2.21 -1.82 3.70
N GLY A 72 -1.73 -0.60 3.94
CA GLY A 72 -0.53 -0.34 4.69
C GLY A 72 -0.76 0.56 5.90
N SER A 73 0.00 0.29 6.95
CA SER A 73 0.07 1.09 8.18
C SER A 73 1.54 1.27 8.56
N ALA A 74 2.06 2.48 8.39
CA ALA A 74 3.41 2.85 8.80
C ALA A 74 3.41 3.24 10.28
N ALA A 75 4.17 2.52 11.11
CA ALA A 75 4.21 2.71 12.56
C ALA A 75 5.60 2.35 13.14
N GLY A 76 6.67 2.74 12.45
CA GLY A 76 8.04 2.36 12.86
C GLY A 76 8.28 0.86 12.71
N GLU A 77 8.62 0.18 13.81
CA GLU A 77 8.83 -1.27 13.86
C GLU A 77 7.52 -2.06 13.66
N GLU A 78 6.36 -1.45 13.91
CA GLU A 78 5.05 -2.08 13.71
C GLU A 78 4.48 -1.82 12.31
N THR A 79 5.34 -1.54 11.33
CA THR A 79 4.90 -1.32 9.96
C THR A 79 4.33 -2.60 9.36
N VAL A 80 3.06 -2.54 8.95
CA VAL A 80 2.34 -3.66 8.32
C VAL A 80 1.91 -3.26 6.93
N VAL A 81 2.10 -4.15 5.95
CA VAL A 81 1.65 -4.00 4.57
C VAL A 81 1.06 -5.33 4.12
N ASP A 82 -0.24 -5.36 3.87
CA ASP A 82 -0.96 -6.56 3.46
C ASP A 82 -1.62 -6.35 2.10
N LYS A 83 -1.83 -7.44 1.36
CA LYS A 83 -2.63 -7.41 0.13
C LYS A 83 -4.13 -7.23 0.42
N CYS A 84 -4.76 -6.45 -0.44
CA CYS A 84 -6.20 -6.32 -0.54
C CYS A 84 -6.67 -6.53 -1.98
N VAL A 85 -7.99 -6.64 -2.15
CA VAL A 85 -8.62 -6.84 -3.45
C VAL A 85 -9.46 -5.61 -3.81
N ALA A 86 -9.18 -4.98 -4.94
CA ALA A 86 -10.00 -3.91 -5.51
C ALA A 86 -10.85 -4.42 -6.71
N PRO A 87 -11.95 -3.74 -7.07
CA PRO A 87 -12.63 -3.96 -8.35
C PRO A 87 -11.69 -3.74 -9.53
N ALA A 88 -11.74 -4.62 -10.54
CA ALA A 88 -10.84 -4.57 -11.70
C ALA A 88 -11.03 -3.29 -12.56
N THR A 89 -12.23 -2.71 -12.52
CA THR A 89 -12.62 -1.54 -13.32
C THR A 89 -13.35 -0.52 -12.45
N GLY A 90 -13.34 0.74 -12.88
CA GLY A 90 -14.00 1.83 -12.18
C GLY A 90 -13.14 2.45 -11.08
N ALA A 91 -13.76 3.35 -10.30
CA ALA A 91 -13.11 4.04 -9.19
C ALA A 91 -12.47 3.05 -8.22
N PHE A 92 -11.32 3.42 -7.67
CA PHE A 92 -10.64 2.60 -6.68
C PHE A 92 -11.47 2.54 -5.40
N THR A 93 -11.76 1.32 -4.97
CA THR A 93 -12.28 1.02 -3.63
C THR A 93 -11.52 -0.19 -3.12
N ALA A 94 -10.90 -0.08 -1.94
CA ALA A 94 -10.31 -1.25 -1.30
C ALA A 94 -11.43 -2.18 -0.84
N GLY A 95 -11.42 -3.42 -1.33
CA GLY A 95 -12.24 -4.49 -0.80
C GLY A 95 -11.60 -5.11 0.45
N ARG A 96 -12.14 -6.26 0.89
CA ARG A 96 -11.65 -6.98 2.07
C ARG A 96 -10.16 -7.33 1.91
N ARG A 97 -9.40 -7.25 3.00
CA ARG A 97 -8.04 -7.82 3.08
C ARG A 97 -8.09 -9.28 2.62
N ALA A 98 -7.17 -9.66 1.73
CA ALA A 98 -7.08 -11.03 1.27
C ALA A 98 -6.32 -11.83 2.33
N GLN A 99 -7.07 -12.65 3.07
CA GLN A 99 -6.52 -13.63 4.02
C GLN A 99 -5.76 -14.71 3.26
#